data_AF-A0A7S4SD94-F1
#
_entry.id   AF-A0A7S4SD94-F1
#
_cell.length_a   1.000
_cell.length_b   1.000
_cell.length_c   1.000
_cell.angle_alpha   90.00
_cell.angle_beta   90.00
_cell.angle_gamma   90.00
#
_symmetry.space_group_name_H-M   'P 1'
#
loop_
_entity.id
_entity.type
_entity.pdbx_description
1 polymer ?
#
loop_
_entity_poly.entity_id
_entity_poly.type
_entity_poly.pdbx_seq_one_letter_code
_entity_poly.pdbx_strand_id
1 'polypeptide(L)'
;MAWDWGQGPYPPSGKWGKGGKGAWQLKGAEGGPWGPAWSHAGGWQDHSWAAGRRPGKAAGRGPGKARGPGAFDWAGAVPLDSEPTVLPRASYTYAHKSPAFCDVLCPAWSVRKLQLPADGESVDLSLERGLESLQLEGGGFELTTELAAVLGLQEAGGALAMADDADASAYGALLALKTVRTFRGEKLSELLGSIVSRAEELACSAFGLEPPALLEALDAISSAADPPSELPACVAQVLRANFAPSGRWSFFELWAKLLPADTMHSLQEEGGVLCPRFFLVDLASAPLSPYDVEKAYPLVRQGACLFVGQPPDEIGNFDAMRQGRQLEAALCSHAWLEEDHVLTEVIFPGARAIFSAAPDAVLGDGAEGCAEEPLPAGEDACYEAAGYRLGEDFEAATGSFERCRLWFGEHAPVPPESYVEVKKTTHLKGQAGQFKLLKFWLQAALMGCGTVAVATTDGSADGDVARQVEQHSLQELSQAVEARRVWGSLARMLRHMLAETAGAQGQWTLRVQKARGPRAPVHLSLRRGWQGSLSSGDASSILGRIATFFDAVPVGEAEDRPAVGDAVEGYWPDEDAWLPARVAKAMPDGLLTLEWAEDGSLSDVPPDYVRWPVANQSVIITRIAD
;
A
#
# COMPACT_ATOMS: atom_id res chain seq x y z
N MET A 1 58.22 12.10 18.62
CA MET A 1 58.37 13.45 18.04
C MET A 1 56.96 13.99 17.85
N ALA A 2 56.59 14.94 18.69
CA ALA A 2 55.27 15.56 18.70
C ALA A 2 55.21 16.64 17.62
N TRP A 3 54.14 16.65 16.82
CA TRP A 3 53.70 17.85 16.09
C TRP A 3 52.19 18.00 16.22
N ASP A 4 51.86 19.10 16.89
CA ASP A 4 50.60 19.78 17.08
C ASP A 4 50.19 20.50 15.78
N TRP A 5 48.88 20.47 15.46
CA TRP A 5 48.25 21.43 14.55
C TRP A 5 46.84 21.75 15.05
N GLY A 6 46.74 22.74 15.93
CA GLY A 6 46.37 24.10 15.52
C GLY A 6 45.01 24.28 14.81
N GLN A 7 44.04 24.80 15.57
CA GLN A 7 42.81 25.41 15.07
C GLN A 7 43.07 26.59 14.11
N GLY A 8 42.26 26.68 13.06
CA GLY A 8 42.17 27.82 12.14
C GLY A 8 40.74 28.00 11.61
N PRO A 9 40.29 29.24 11.31
CA PRO A 9 38.88 29.62 11.40
C PRO A 9 38.08 29.38 10.10
N TYR A 10 36.78 29.09 10.28
CA TYR A 10 35.78 29.07 9.22
C TYR A 10 35.68 30.42 8.49
N PRO A 11 35.54 30.45 7.14
CA PRO A 11 35.13 31.66 6.44
C PRO A 11 33.63 31.93 6.66
N PRO A 12 33.21 33.21 6.71
CA PRO A 12 31.82 33.57 6.99
C PRO A 12 30.90 33.29 5.80
N SER A 13 29.68 32.91 6.14
CA SER A 13 28.52 32.76 5.26
C SER A 13 28.35 33.93 4.27
N GLY A 14 28.45 33.66 2.97
CA GLY A 14 28.09 34.60 1.92
C GLY A 14 26.57 34.81 1.86
N LYS A 15 26.12 36.06 1.98
CA LYS A 15 24.73 36.49 1.74
C LYS A 15 24.44 36.51 0.23
N TRP A 16 23.33 35.90 -0.18
CA TRP A 16 22.81 35.99 -1.55
C TRP A 16 21.87 37.20 -1.67
N GLY A 17 22.15 38.10 -2.61
CA GLY A 17 21.28 39.22 -2.97
C GLY A 17 20.49 38.94 -4.25
N LYS A 18 19.21 39.33 -4.29
CA LYS A 18 18.37 39.27 -5.50
C LYS A 18 18.79 40.34 -6.51
N GLY A 19 19.28 39.90 -7.67
CA GLY A 19 19.47 40.72 -8.87
C GLY A 19 18.83 40.03 -10.07
N GLY A 20 18.03 40.77 -10.83
CA GLY A 20 17.17 40.24 -11.90
C GLY A 20 17.93 39.75 -13.14
N LYS A 21 17.27 38.80 -13.83
CA LYS A 21 17.53 38.31 -15.19
C LYS A 21 18.88 37.61 -15.45
N GLY A 22 18.87 36.30 -15.25
CA GLY A 22 19.33 35.32 -16.25
C GLY A 22 20.83 35.05 -16.38
N ALA A 23 21.20 33.80 -16.07
CA ALA A 23 22.45 33.08 -16.34
C ALA A 23 23.64 33.31 -15.39
N TRP A 24 24.02 32.23 -14.69
CA TRP A 24 25.29 32.09 -13.98
C TRP A 24 26.35 31.57 -14.96
N GLN A 25 27.49 32.26 -15.08
CA GLN A 25 28.69 31.75 -15.74
C GLN A 25 29.82 31.69 -14.71
N LEU A 26 30.49 30.52 -14.61
CA LEU A 26 31.77 30.40 -13.91
C LEU A 26 32.88 30.98 -14.81
N LYS A 27 33.70 31.87 -14.24
CA LYS A 27 34.95 32.34 -14.85
C LYS A 27 36.07 31.35 -14.50
N GLY A 28 36.79 30.89 -15.51
CA GLY A 28 37.82 29.86 -15.41
C GLY A 28 39.14 30.29 -14.77
N ALA A 29 39.98 29.28 -14.51
CA ALA A 29 41.41 29.40 -14.27
C ALA A 29 42.16 28.34 -15.11
N GLU A 30 43.30 28.74 -15.64
CA GLU A 30 44.08 28.11 -16.70
C GLU A 30 45.09 27.05 -16.20
N GLY A 31 45.17 25.93 -16.92
CA GLY A 31 46.39 25.27 -17.46
C GLY A 31 47.61 24.87 -16.60
N GLY A 32 47.94 23.57 -16.60
CA GLY A 32 49.31 23.03 -16.45
C GLY A 32 49.38 21.48 -16.33
N PRO A 33 50.41 20.77 -16.88
CA PRO A 33 50.25 19.45 -17.52
C PRO A 33 51.09 18.26 -16.94
N TRP A 34 50.83 17.04 -17.49
CA TRP A 34 51.50 15.71 -17.32
C TRP A 34 51.08 14.90 -16.08
N GLY A 35 50.78 13.59 -16.09
CA GLY A 35 50.90 12.45 -17.02
C GLY A 35 50.51 11.15 -16.24
N PRO A 36 50.44 9.95 -16.85
CA PRO A 36 49.30 9.04 -16.72
C PRO A 36 49.50 7.82 -15.79
N ALA A 37 48.41 7.31 -15.21
CA ALA A 37 48.27 5.91 -14.79
C ALA A 37 46.79 5.48 -14.79
N TRP A 38 46.53 4.31 -15.37
CA TRP A 38 45.22 3.71 -15.61
C TRP A 38 44.70 2.95 -14.38
N SER A 39 43.40 3.09 -14.09
CA SER A 39 42.56 2.00 -13.55
C SER A 39 41.09 2.37 -13.72
N HIS A 40 40.30 1.40 -14.20
CA HIS A 40 38.90 1.54 -14.62
C HIS A 40 37.97 2.14 -13.55
N ALA A 41 37.44 3.32 -13.85
CA ALA A 41 36.24 3.86 -13.23
C ALA A 41 35.15 3.92 -14.29
N GLY A 42 34.02 3.27 -14.02
CA GLY A 42 32.79 3.35 -14.80
C GLY A 42 32.24 4.76 -14.74
N GLY A 43 32.63 5.58 -15.71
CA GLY A 43 32.11 6.92 -15.89
C GLY A 43 30.62 6.87 -16.18
N TRP A 44 29.89 7.73 -15.48
CA TRP A 44 28.58 8.23 -15.89
C TRP A 44 28.70 8.74 -17.33
N GLN A 45 28.25 7.92 -18.29
CA GLN A 45 27.95 8.41 -19.61
C GLN A 45 26.63 9.17 -19.55
N ASP A 46 26.75 10.47 -19.82
CA ASP A 46 25.66 11.27 -20.38
C ASP A 46 25.01 10.48 -21.52
N HIS A 47 23.85 9.88 -21.25
CA HIS A 47 22.92 9.56 -22.32
C HIS A 47 22.39 10.87 -22.87
N SER A 48 23.12 11.40 -23.85
CA SER A 48 22.60 12.34 -24.83
C SER A 48 21.36 11.72 -25.46
N TRP A 49 20.19 12.05 -24.93
CA TRP A 49 18.95 11.89 -25.67
C TRP A 49 19.08 12.73 -26.93
N ALA A 50 19.12 12.03 -28.07
CA ALA A 50 18.96 12.64 -29.37
C ALA A 50 17.81 13.65 -29.29
N ALA A 51 18.11 14.89 -29.69
CA ALA A 51 17.16 15.98 -29.73
C ALA A 51 16.00 15.66 -30.68
N GLY A 52 15.03 14.90 -30.17
CA GLY A 52 13.67 14.87 -30.67
C GLY A 52 13.13 16.29 -30.55
N ARG A 53 12.80 16.87 -31.70
CA ARG A 53 12.31 18.24 -31.88
C ARG A 53 11.37 18.65 -30.73
N ARG A 54 11.77 19.66 -29.97
CA ARG A 54 10.86 20.40 -29.08
C ARG A 54 9.66 20.86 -29.93
N PRO A 55 8.40 20.53 -29.58
CA PRO A 55 7.27 21.18 -30.23
C PRO A 55 7.31 22.66 -29.84
N GLY A 56 7.45 23.50 -30.87
CA GLY A 56 7.50 24.95 -30.72
C GLY A 56 6.29 25.48 -29.95
N LYS A 57 6.52 26.57 -29.22
CA LYS A 57 5.49 27.35 -28.51
C LYS A 57 4.27 27.60 -29.41
N ALA A 58 3.18 26.88 -29.18
CA ALA A 58 1.88 27.20 -29.76
C ALA A 58 1.15 28.19 -28.84
N ALA A 59 1.43 29.48 -29.00
CA ALA A 59 0.52 30.54 -28.59
C ALA A 59 -0.44 30.81 -29.76
N GLY A 60 -1.45 29.95 -29.90
CA GLY A 60 -2.51 30.10 -30.88
C GLY A 60 -3.67 29.19 -30.51
N ARG A 61 -4.74 29.76 -29.94
CA ARG A 61 -6.01 29.05 -29.74
C ARG A 61 -6.64 28.81 -31.12
N GLY A 62 -6.18 27.77 -31.81
CA GLY A 62 -6.87 27.22 -32.97
C GLY A 62 -8.15 26.49 -32.56
N PRO A 63 -9.13 26.35 -33.47
CA PRO A 63 -10.37 25.62 -33.21
C PRO A 63 -10.06 24.17 -32.83
N GLY A 64 -10.76 23.67 -31.81
CA GLY A 64 -10.43 22.46 -31.07
C GLY A 64 -10.23 21.24 -31.96
N LYS A 65 -8.99 20.76 -32.07
CA LYS A 65 -8.73 19.40 -32.54
C LYS A 65 -9.54 18.45 -31.65
N ALA A 66 -10.35 17.60 -32.28
CA ALA A 66 -11.02 16.50 -31.60
C ALA A 66 -9.96 15.76 -30.76
N ARG A 67 -10.21 15.69 -29.46
CA ARG A 67 -9.29 15.04 -28.53
C ARG A 67 -9.26 13.55 -28.89
N GLY A 68 -8.06 12.97 -28.95
CA GLY A 68 -7.91 11.54 -29.19
C GLY A 68 -8.63 10.71 -28.11
N PRO A 69 -9.03 9.47 -28.42
CA PRO A 69 -9.54 8.55 -27.41
C PRO A 69 -8.55 8.43 -26.25
N GLY A 70 -9.06 8.32 -25.02
CA GLY A 70 -8.24 8.20 -23.81
C GLY A 70 -7.66 9.51 -23.25
N ALA A 71 -8.05 10.68 -23.76
CA ALA A 71 -7.66 11.97 -23.18
C ALA A 71 -8.69 12.50 -22.15
N PHE A 72 -8.25 12.63 -20.90
CA PHE A 72 -9.06 13.07 -19.76
C PHE A 72 -8.62 14.45 -19.33
N ASP A 73 -9.48 15.43 -19.56
CA ASP A 73 -9.28 16.79 -19.08
C ASP A 73 -10.03 17.00 -17.78
N TRP A 74 -9.33 17.51 -16.77
CA TRP A 74 -9.93 17.94 -15.52
C TRP A 74 -11.07 18.94 -15.77
N ALA A 75 -10.89 19.90 -16.68
CA ALA A 75 -11.88 20.92 -17.00
C ALA A 75 -13.22 20.32 -17.48
N GLY A 76 -13.17 19.14 -18.12
CA GLY A 76 -14.34 18.39 -18.58
C GLY A 76 -14.68 17.16 -17.73
N ALA A 77 -14.14 17.04 -16.51
CA ALA A 77 -14.61 16.04 -15.56
C ALA A 77 -15.98 16.47 -15.04
N VAL A 78 -16.99 15.63 -15.26
CA VAL A 78 -18.34 15.83 -14.74
C VAL A 78 -18.35 15.34 -13.30
N PRO A 79 -18.71 16.18 -12.32
CA PRO A 79 -18.92 15.73 -10.94
C PRO A 79 -19.94 14.59 -10.92
N LEU A 80 -19.77 13.61 -10.05
CA LEU A 80 -20.83 12.65 -9.83
C LEU A 80 -22.02 13.33 -9.12
N ASP A 81 -23.23 12.89 -9.47
CA ASP A 81 -24.46 13.34 -8.82
C ASP A 81 -24.51 12.87 -7.35
N SER A 82 -23.90 11.72 -7.05
CA SER A 82 -23.71 11.16 -5.72
C SER A 82 -22.26 10.71 -5.51
N GLU A 83 -21.81 10.65 -4.27
CA GLU A 83 -20.54 10.01 -3.93
C GLU A 83 -20.57 8.51 -4.26
N PRO A 84 -19.42 7.88 -4.57
CA PRO A 84 -19.38 6.44 -4.74
C PRO A 84 -19.74 5.74 -3.44
N THR A 85 -20.34 4.55 -3.56
CA THR A 85 -20.57 3.69 -2.40
C THR A 85 -19.25 2.98 -2.08
N VAL A 86 -18.74 3.17 -0.87
CA VAL A 86 -17.53 2.52 -0.35
C VAL A 86 -17.96 1.50 0.68
N LEU A 87 -17.73 0.21 0.41
CA LEU A 87 -18.18 -0.92 1.19
C LEU A 87 -16.98 -1.74 1.67
N PRO A 88 -16.63 -1.68 2.97
CA PRO A 88 -15.75 -2.68 3.56
C PRO A 88 -16.42 -4.05 3.48
N ARG A 89 -15.78 -5.01 2.82
CA ARG A 89 -16.31 -6.36 2.61
C ARG A 89 -15.71 -7.39 3.58
N ALA A 90 -14.44 -7.23 3.93
CA ALA A 90 -13.78 -8.03 4.96
C ALA A 90 -12.62 -7.22 5.58
N SER A 91 -12.27 -7.51 6.83
CA SER A 91 -11.00 -7.08 7.42
C SER A 91 -10.17 -8.31 7.78
N TYR A 92 -8.85 -8.21 7.65
CA TYR A 92 -7.94 -9.27 8.02
C TYR A 92 -6.58 -8.72 8.45
N THR A 93 -5.81 -9.48 9.22
CA THR A 93 -4.40 -9.16 9.52
C THR A 93 -3.52 -10.38 9.30
N TYR A 94 -2.25 -10.16 8.98
CA TYR A 94 -1.27 -11.22 8.83
C TYR A 94 -0.50 -11.45 10.14
N ALA A 95 -0.23 -12.71 10.40
CA ALA A 95 0.60 -13.19 11.49
C ALA A 95 1.71 -14.07 10.91
N HIS A 96 2.89 -13.50 10.73
CA HIS A 96 4.07 -14.23 10.24
C HIS A 96 4.78 -14.89 11.41
N LYS A 97 4.50 -16.18 11.62
CA LYS A 97 5.13 -16.97 12.69
C LYS A 97 6.41 -17.64 12.24
N SER A 98 6.47 -18.04 10.97
CA SER A 98 7.62 -18.73 10.41
C SER A 98 7.66 -18.57 8.90
N PRO A 99 8.81 -18.86 8.26
CA PRO A 99 8.89 -18.96 6.81
C PRO A 99 7.96 -20.02 6.18
N ALA A 100 7.52 -21.01 6.97
CA ALA A 100 6.72 -22.12 6.46
C ALA A 100 5.23 -21.75 6.30
N PHE A 101 4.70 -20.90 7.17
CA PHE A 101 3.29 -20.54 7.12
C PHE A 101 2.98 -19.12 7.58
N CYS A 102 1.99 -18.52 6.92
CA CYS A 102 1.38 -17.25 7.29
C CYS A 102 -0.04 -17.52 7.80
N ASP A 103 -0.35 -17.03 9.00
CA ASP A 103 -1.72 -17.04 9.52
C ASP A 103 -2.43 -15.75 9.10
N VAL A 104 -3.66 -15.88 8.62
CA VAL A 104 -4.55 -14.76 8.30
C VAL A 104 -5.71 -14.79 9.27
N LEU A 105 -5.89 -13.72 10.04
CA LEU A 105 -6.97 -13.60 11.01
C LEU A 105 -8.10 -12.74 10.43
N CYS A 106 -9.33 -13.27 10.35
CA CYS A 106 -10.50 -12.59 9.80
C CYS A 106 -11.70 -12.70 10.79
N PRO A 107 -12.28 -11.60 11.31
CA PRO A 107 -11.88 -10.23 11.06
C PRO A 107 -10.49 -9.92 11.62
N ALA A 108 -9.91 -8.80 11.18
CA ALA A 108 -8.60 -8.35 11.66
C ALA A 108 -8.57 -8.25 13.20
N TRP A 109 -7.42 -8.60 13.79
CA TRP A 109 -7.15 -8.38 15.20
C TRP A 109 -6.41 -7.04 15.34
N SER A 110 -7.18 -5.94 15.36
CA SER A 110 -6.65 -4.58 15.35
C SER A 110 -5.92 -4.20 16.64
N VAL A 111 -4.59 -4.24 16.60
CA VAL A 111 -3.72 -3.98 17.77
C VAL A 111 -2.85 -2.74 17.64
N ARG A 112 -2.74 -2.17 16.43
CA ARG A 112 -1.96 -0.94 16.18
C ARG A 112 -2.78 0.28 16.55
N LYS A 113 -2.52 0.86 17.71
CA LYS A 113 -3.20 2.05 18.23
C LYS A 113 -2.40 3.30 17.90
N LEU A 114 -3.08 4.37 17.52
CA LEU A 114 -2.43 5.66 17.34
C LEU A 114 -2.01 6.24 18.70
N GLN A 115 -0.72 6.55 18.84
CA GLN A 115 -0.10 7.24 19.96
C GLN A 115 0.41 8.59 19.46
N LEU A 116 -0.36 9.65 19.71
CA LEU A 116 0.10 10.99 19.38
C LEU A 116 1.19 11.44 20.38
N PRO A 117 2.23 12.14 19.90
CA PRO A 117 3.20 12.76 20.77
C PRO A 117 2.53 13.88 21.57
N ALA A 118 3.13 14.27 22.70
CA ALA A 118 2.61 15.40 23.45
C ALA A 118 2.66 16.69 22.62
N ASP A 119 1.79 17.66 22.90
CA ASP A 119 1.77 18.94 22.18
C ASP A 119 3.16 19.60 22.17
N GLY A 120 3.73 19.78 20.97
CA GLY A 120 5.05 20.40 20.77
C GLY A 120 6.25 19.44 20.85
N GLU A 121 6.03 18.16 21.11
CA GLU A 121 7.05 17.13 21.03
C GLU A 121 7.36 16.78 19.57
N SER A 122 8.64 16.69 19.25
CA SER A 122 9.13 16.36 17.91
C SER A 122 9.48 14.88 17.82
N VAL A 123 9.18 14.26 16.68
CA VAL A 123 9.58 12.88 16.36
C VAL A 123 10.88 12.90 15.56
N ASP A 124 11.92 12.23 16.08
CA ASP A 124 13.20 12.06 15.39
C ASP A 124 13.11 10.87 14.41
N LEU A 125 13.22 11.18 13.12
CA LEU A 125 13.21 10.28 11.98
C LEU A 125 14.63 10.07 11.40
N SER A 126 15.67 10.45 12.14
CA SER A 126 17.07 10.25 11.74
C SER A 126 17.44 8.77 11.86
N LEU A 127 17.86 8.18 10.75
CA LEU A 127 18.42 6.82 10.74
C LEU A 127 19.67 6.71 11.63
N GLU A 128 20.55 7.72 11.58
CA GLU A 128 21.83 7.71 12.28
C GLU A 128 21.64 7.72 13.80
N ARG A 129 20.80 8.62 14.32
CA ARG A 129 20.51 8.69 15.75
C ARG A 129 19.74 7.47 16.25
N GLY A 130 18.78 6.99 15.45
CA GLY A 130 18.05 5.76 15.76
C GLY A 130 19.01 4.58 15.91
N LEU A 131 19.88 4.36 14.92
CA LEU A 131 20.88 3.29 14.99
C LEU A 131 21.90 3.50 16.10
N GLU A 132 22.39 4.71 16.32
CA GLU A 132 23.33 5.01 17.42
C GLU A 132 22.76 4.58 18.77
N SER A 133 21.49 4.90 19.02
CA SER A 133 20.82 4.58 20.29
C SER A 133 20.57 3.08 20.51
N LEU A 134 20.56 2.28 19.44
CA LEU A 134 20.24 0.85 19.46
C LEU A 134 21.47 -0.05 19.25
N GLN A 135 22.62 0.50 18.85
CA GLN A 135 23.80 -0.30 18.57
C GLN A 135 24.43 -0.81 19.88
N LEU A 136 24.60 -2.12 19.97
CA LEU A 136 25.27 -2.78 21.07
C LEU A 136 26.77 -2.46 21.07
N GLU A 137 27.42 -2.63 22.23
CA GLU A 137 28.88 -2.42 22.36
C GLU A 137 29.70 -3.24 21.35
N GLY A 138 29.23 -4.45 21.03
CA GLY A 138 29.83 -5.34 20.04
C GLY A 138 29.54 -5.01 18.57
N GLY A 139 28.87 -3.89 18.28
CA GLY A 139 28.54 -3.45 16.91
C GLY A 139 27.25 -4.02 16.32
N GLY A 140 26.65 -5.01 16.98
CA GLY A 140 25.37 -5.62 16.61
C GLY A 140 24.15 -4.85 17.05
N PHE A 141 22.97 -5.41 16.78
CA PHE A 141 21.69 -4.84 17.17
C PHE A 141 20.75 -5.94 17.63
N GLU A 142 20.02 -5.71 18.73
CA GLU A 142 18.93 -6.61 19.12
C GLU A 142 17.77 -6.48 18.12
N LEU A 143 17.20 -7.62 17.71
CA LEU A 143 16.06 -7.67 16.78
C LEU A 143 14.77 -7.33 17.52
N THR A 144 14.57 -6.05 17.81
CA THR A 144 13.38 -5.55 18.50
C THR A 144 12.44 -4.79 17.55
N THR A 145 11.23 -4.50 18.03
CA THR A 145 10.28 -3.63 17.33
C THR A 145 10.85 -2.25 17.07
N GLU A 146 11.65 -1.71 18.00
CA GLU A 146 12.32 -0.42 17.86
C GLU A 146 13.36 -0.43 16.73
N LEU A 147 14.14 -1.52 16.60
CA LEU A 147 15.07 -1.64 15.48
C LEU A 147 14.31 -1.73 14.15
N ALA A 148 13.31 -2.62 14.05
CA ALA A 148 12.52 -2.78 12.84
C ALA A 148 11.88 -1.46 12.38
N ALA A 149 11.38 -0.68 13.34
CA ALA A 149 10.89 0.68 13.17
C ALA A 149 11.93 1.65 12.60
N VAL A 150 13.11 1.75 13.24
CA VAL A 150 14.20 2.65 12.80
C VAL A 150 14.66 2.30 11.37
N LEU A 151 14.72 1.02 11.06
CA LEU A 151 15.09 0.51 9.74
C LEU A 151 14.01 0.70 8.68
N GLY A 152 12.74 0.90 9.09
CA GLY A 152 11.60 0.99 8.19
C GLY A 152 11.36 -0.31 7.42
N LEU A 153 11.43 -1.45 8.12
CA LEU A 153 11.16 -2.77 7.54
C LEU A 153 9.71 -2.88 7.04
N GLN A 154 9.51 -3.63 5.96
CA GLN A 154 8.19 -3.90 5.36
C GLN A 154 7.49 -5.08 6.02
N GLU A 155 8.28 -6.13 6.25
CA GLU A 155 7.84 -7.43 6.76
C GLU A 155 8.68 -7.67 8.01
N ALA A 156 8.37 -6.92 9.07
CA ALA A 156 9.12 -6.93 10.32
C ALA A 156 8.99 -8.28 11.05
N GLY A 157 7.85 -8.98 10.90
CA GLY A 157 7.57 -10.26 11.57
C GLY A 157 8.65 -11.31 11.32
N GLY A 158 9.13 -11.44 10.08
CA GLY A 158 10.21 -12.37 9.74
C GLY A 158 11.54 -12.05 10.42
N ALA A 159 11.86 -10.76 10.62
CA ALA A 159 13.05 -10.35 11.36
C ALA A 159 12.88 -10.60 12.86
N LEU A 160 11.72 -10.26 13.43
CA LEU A 160 11.43 -10.44 14.86
C LEU A 160 11.38 -11.92 15.25
N ALA A 161 10.93 -12.81 14.37
CA ALA A 161 10.94 -14.26 14.58
C ALA A 161 12.36 -14.84 14.76
N MET A 162 13.41 -14.08 14.41
CA MET A 162 14.81 -14.48 14.57
C MET A 162 15.45 -13.89 15.83
N ALA A 163 14.70 -13.21 16.69
CA ALA A 163 15.23 -12.51 17.87
C ALA A 163 15.86 -13.45 18.91
N ASP A 164 15.40 -14.70 19.01
CA ASP A 164 15.94 -15.71 19.95
C ASP A 164 17.11 -16.53 19.37
N ASP A 165 17.54 -16.24 18.14
CA ASP A 165 18.66 -16.93 17.51
C ASP A 165 20.00 -16.52 18.15
N ALA A 166 20.96 -17.45 18.25
CA ALA A 166 22.27 -17.17 18.80
C ALA A 166 23.03 -16.07 18.02
N ASP A 167 22.71 -15.91 16.73
CA ASP A 167 23.29 -14.93 15.84
C ASP A 167 22.37 -13.71 15.60
N ALA A 168 21.29 -13.55 16.38
CA ALA A 168 20.32 -12.45 16.25
C ALA A 168 20.99 -11.07 16.17
N SER A 169 22.02 -10.84 16.97
CA SER A 169 22.75 -9.57 16.99
C SER A 169 23.48 -9.26 15.66
N ALA A 170 24.01 -10.30 14.99
CA ALA A 170 24.63 -10.19 13.68
C ALA A 170 23.60 -10.06 12.56
N TYR A 171 22.44 -10.69 12.68
CA TYR A 171 21.31 -10.49 11.76
C TYR A 171 20.80 -9.05 11.81
N GLY A 172 20.66 -8.48 13.01
CA GLY A 172 20.36 -7.05 13.19
C GLY A 172 21.39 -6.14 12.51
N ALA A 173 22.68 -6.47 12.59
CA ALA A 173 23.74 -5.77 11.87
C ALA A 173 23.57 -5.83 10.35
N LEU A 174 23.25 -7.00 9.78
CA LEU A 174 22.98 -7.14 8.34
C LEU A 174 21.79 -6.29 7.87
N LEU A 175 20.71 -6.26 8.65
CA LEU A 175 19.54 -5.42 8.34
C LEU A 175 19.88 -3.93 8.39
N ALA A 176 20.66 -3.50 9.38
CA ALA A 176 21.14 -2.12 9.48
C ALA A 176 22.04 -1.74 8.30
N LEU A 177 23.03 -2.58 7.96
CA LEU A 177 23.90 -2.39 6.81
C LEU A 177 23.10 -2.29 5.51
N LYS A 178 22.15 -3.20 5.29
CA LYS A 178 21.32 -3.19 4.08
C LYS A 178 20.43 -1.95 4.00
N THR A 179 19.85 -1.52 5.12
CA THR A 179 19.08 -0.28 5.22
C THR A 179 19.93 0.93 4.84
N VAL A 180 21.13 1.08 5.40
CA VAL A 180 22.03 2.20 5.10
C VAL A 180 22.40 2.22 3.61
N ARG A 181 22.75 1.05 3.03
CA ARG A 181 23.05 0.93 1.59
C ARG A 181 21.85 1.32 0.72
N THR A 182 20.65 0.88 1.08
CA THR A 182 19.41 1.16 0.33
C THR A 182 19.03 2.64 0.38
N PHE A 183 19.17 3.29 1.54
CA PHE A 183 18.54 4.61 1.78
C PHE A 183 19.51 5.80 1.79
N ARG A 184 20.78 5.62 2.14
CA ARG A 184 21.76 6.73 2.26
C ARG A 184 22.78 6.79 1.13
N GLY A 185 22.97 5.69 0.38
CA GLY A 185 23.95 5.61 -0.69
C GLY A 185 25.39 5.74 -0.17
N GLU A 186 26.32 6.25 -0.99
CA GLU A 186 27.77 6.25 -0.70
C GLU A 186 28.24 7.33 0.29
N LYS A 187 27.43 8.36 0.56
CA LYS A 187 27.85 9.49 1.40
C LYS A 187 27.32 9.31 2.83
N LEU A 188 28.16 8.74 3.68
CA LEU A 188 27.88 8.59 5.10
C LEU A 188 28.42 9.80 5.89
N SER A 189 27.69 10.21 6.93
CA SER A 189 28.22 11.06 8.00
C SER A 189 29.28 10.30 8.80
N GLU A 190 30.07 11.02 9.59
CA GLU A 190 31.12 10.41 10.42
C GLU A 190 30.56 9.40 11.42
N LEU A 191 29.47 9.75 12.12
CA LEU A 191 28.84 8.87 13.10
C LEU A 191 28.18 7.65 12.41
N LEU A 192 27.45 7.83 11.32
CA LEU A 192 26.89 6.70 10.56
C LEU A 192 27.98 5.80 9.97
N GLY A 193 29.11 6.37 9.53
CA GLY A 193 30.28 5.61 9.10
C GLY A 193 30.86 4.75 10.21
N SER A 194 30.94 5.29 11.43
CA SER A 194 31.38 4.52 12.61
C SER A 194 30.41 3.39 12.96
N ILE A 195 29.09 3.64 12.89
CA ILE A 195 28.05 2.62 13.12
C ILE A 195 28.19 1.47 12.11
N VAL A 196 28.29 1.81 10.82
CA VAL A 196 28.44 0.85 9.71
C VAL A 196 29.71 0.02 9.86
N SER A 197 30.85 0.64 10.19
CA SER A 197 32.13 -0.08 10.36
C SER A 197 32.02 -1.17 11.43
N ARG A 198 31.43 -0.85 12.59
CA ARG A 198 31.25 -1.81 13.69
C ARG A 198 30.28 -2.94 13.33
N ALA A 199 29.19 -2.61 12.64
CA ALA A 199 28.21 -3.59 12.18
C ALA A 199 28.81 -4.54 11.13
N GLU A 200 29.63 -4.00 10.22
CA GLU A 200 30.36 -4.75 9.20
C GLU A 200 31.37 -5.72 9.84
N GLU A 201 32.17 -5.24 10.79
CA GLU A 201 33.14 -6.08 11.53
C GLU A 201 32.45 -7.27 12.21
N LEU A 202 31.33 -7.03 12.90
CA LEU A 202 30.57 -8.10 13.54
C LEU A 202 30.01 -9.09 12.52
N ALA A 203 29.34 -8.60 11.47
CA ALA A 203 28.73 -9.46 10.46
C ALA A 203 29.78 -10.31 9.72
N CYS A 204 30.92 -9.71 9.35
CA CYS A 204 32.03 -10.42 8.74
C CYS A 204 32.56 -11.54 9.65
N SER A 205 32.75 -11.24 10.94
CA SER A 205 33.19 -12.21 11.94
C SER A 205 32.19 -13.36 12.11
N ALA A 206 30.89 -13.05 12.24
CA ALA A 206 29.84 -14.04 12.46
C ALA A 206 29.66 -15.00 11.27
N PHE A 207 29.73 -14.48 10.04
CA PHE A 207 29.48 -15.27 8.82
C PHE A 207 30.76 -15.76 8.12
N GLY A 208 31.94 -15.45 8.65
CA GLY A 208 33.22 -15.83 8.04
C GLY A 208 33.44 -15.21 6.66
N LEU A 209 32.98 -13.98 6.47
CA LEU A 209 33.06 -13.23 5.22
C LEU A 209 34.09 -12.12 5.31
N GLU A 210 34.76 -11.84 4.20
CA GLU A 210 35.53 -10.60 4.04
C GLU A 210 34.58 -9.45 3.70
N PRO A 211 34.88 -8.19 4.09
CA PRO A 211 33.99 -7.05 3.84
C PRO A 211 33.51 -6.92 2.38
N PRO A 212 34.36 -7.07 1.34
CA PRO A 212 33.89 -7.01 -0.04
C PRO A 212 32.85 -8.08 -0.40
N ALA A 213 33.00 -9.30 0.13
CA ALA A 213 32.07 -10.40 -0.11
C ALA A 213 30.73 -10.17 0.59
N LEU A 214 30.76 -9.60 1.81
CA LEU A 214 29.55 -9.19 2.51
C LEU A 214 28.79 -8.10 1.71
N LEU A 215 29.49 -7.09 1.21
CA LEU A 215 28.86 -6.03 0.42
C LEU A 215 28.28 -6.56 -0.90
N GLU A 216 28.99 -7.44 -1.59
CA GLU A 216 28.48 -8.12 -2.79
C GLU A 216 27.21 -8.93 -2.48
N ALA A 217 27.21 -9.68 -1.37
CA ALA A 217 26.05 -10.43 -0.92
C ALA A 217 24.85 -9.53 -0.64
N LEU A 218 25.05 -8.39 0.07
CA LEU A 218 24.00 -7.43 0.34
C LEU A 218 23.46 -6.77 -0.94
N ASP A 219 24.31 -6.49 -1.93
CA ASP A 219 23.88 -5.92 -3.22
C ASP A 219 23.07 -6.94 -4.03
N ALA A 220 23.46 -8.22 -3.98
CA ALA A 220 22.76 -9.30 -4.65
C ALA A 220 21.31 -9.47 -4.16
N ILE A 221 20.99 -9.16 -2.89
CA ILE A 221 19.62 -9.20 -2.34
C ILE A 221 18.62 -8.37 -3.16
N SER A 222 19.04 -7.21 -3.68
CA SER A 222 18.15 -6.35 -4.47
C SER A 222 18.07 -6.77 -5.93
N SER A 223 18.91 -7.70 -6.36
CA SER A 223 18.81 -8.31 -7.68
C SER A 223 17.90 -9.54 -7.62
N ALA A 224 17.16 -9.80 -8.69
CA ALA A 224 16.33 -11.02 -8.80
C ALA A 224 17.16 -12.32 -8.94
N ALA A 225 18.48 -12.26 -8.74
CA ALA A 225 19.35 -13.43 -8.80
C ALA A 225 19.20 -14.30 -7.54
N ASP A 226 19.59 -15.57 -7.64
CA ASP A 226 19.68 -16.51 -6.51
C ASP A 226 20.48 -15.91 -5.35
N PRO A 227 20.15 -16.26 -4.10
CA PRO A 227 20.76 -15.60 -2.96
C PRO A 227 22.23 -15.99 -2.95
N PRO A 228 23.12 -15.07 -2.56
CA PRO A 228 24.51 -15.43 -2.31
C PRO A 228 24.52 -16.62 -1.34
N SER A 229 25.18 -17.72 -1.75
CA SER A 229 25.34 -18.93 -0.93
C SER A 229 26.10 -18.68 0.38
N GLU A 230 26.67 -17.48 0.51
CA GLU A 230 27.45 -16.97 1.62
C GLU A 230 26.61 -16.58 2.84
N LEU A 231 25.31 -16.26 2.67
CA LEU A 231 24.42 -15.91 3.78
C LEU A 231 23.51 -17.08 4.17
N PRO A 232 23.15 -17.24 5.46
CA PRO A 232 22.13 -18.19 5.85
C PRO A 232 20.82 -17.95 5.09
N ALA A 233 20.16 -19.03 4.64
CA ALA A 233 18.98 -18.94 3.79
C ALA A 233 17.83 -18.12 4.43
N CYS A 234 17.61 -18.29 5.74
CA CYS A 234 16.62 -17.52 6.50
C CYS A 234 16.91 -16.01 6.46
N VAL A 235 18.18 -15.62 6.66
CA VAL A 235 18.62 -14.21 6.61
C VAL A 235 18.42 -13.63 5.22
N ALA A 236 18.85 -14.36 4.19
CA ALA A 236 18.68 -13.93 2.81
C ALA A 236 17.19 -13.76 2.44
N GLN A 237 16.31 -14.62 2.97
CA GLN A 237 14.86 -14.51 2.81
C GLN A 237 14.32 -13.25 3.48
N VAL A 238 14.68 -12.99 4.75
CA VAL A 238 14.23 -11.78 5.47
C VAL A 238 14.74 -10.50 4.80
N LEU A 239 16.00 -10.49 4.35
CA LEU A 239 16.56 -9.37 3.60
C LEU A 239 15.80 -9.15 2.27
N ARG A 240 15.43 -10.20 1.56
CA ARG A 240 14.66 -10.07 0.31
C ARG A 240 13.24 -9.57 0.55
N ALA A 241 12.54 -10.13 1.53
CA ALA A 241 11.21 -9.69 1.93
C ALA A 241 11.16 -8.17 2.17
N ASN A 242 12.23 -7.62 2.75
CA ASN A 242 12.30 -6.21 3.10
C ASN A 242 12.89 -5.28 2.03
N PHE A 243 13.85 -5.77 1.21
CA PHE A 243 14.67 -4.93 0.32
C PHE A 243 14.72 -5.36 -1.15
N ALA A 244 14.19 -6.53 -1.51
CA ALA A 244 14.10 -6.92 -2.91
C ALA A 244 12.92 -6.18 -3.58
N PRO A 245 13.04 -5.80 -4.87
CA PRO A 245 11.90 -5.34 -5.65
C PRO A 245 10.90 -6.49 -5.77
N SER A 246 9.89 -6.51 -4.92
CA SER A 246 8.81 -7.46 -5.05
C SER A 246 7.86 -6.94 -6.13
N GLY A 247 7.75 -7.66 -7.25
CA GLY A 247 6.65 -7.44 -8.20
C GLY A 247 5.34 -7.88 -7.54
N ARG A 248 4.77 -7.04 -6.67
CA ARG A 248 3.60 -7.44 -5.88
C ARG A 248 2.38 -7.44 -6.79
N TRP A 249 1.93 -8.61 -7.17
CA TRP A 249 0.51 -8.78 -7.48
C TRP A 249 -0.21 -8.92 -6.16
N SER A 250 -1.39 -8.33 -6.04
CA SER A 250 -2.21 -8.52 -4.85
C SER A 250 -2.44 -10.02 -4.61
N PHE A 251 -2.69 -10.39 -3.36
CA PHE A 251 -2.95 -11.77 -2.97
C PHE A 251 -4.38 -12.16 -3.37
N PHE A 252 -4.68 -12.17 -4.66
CA PHE A 252 -6.03 -12.34 -5.18
C PHE A 252 -6.65 -13.68 -4.77
N GLU A 253 -5.84 -14.72 -4.59
CA GLU A 253 -6.30 -16.03 -4.11
C GLU A 253 -6.86 -15.93 -2.69
N LEU A 254 -6.19 -15.16 -1.83
CA LEU A 254 -6.70 -14.86 -0.50
C LEU A 254 -7.98 -14.02 -0.60
N TRP A 255 -8.02 -13.02 -1.48
CA TRP A 255 -9.21 -12.19 -1.66
C TRP A 255 -10.41 -13.00 -2.14
N ALA A 256 -10.23 -13.98 -3.02
CA ALA A 256 -11.30 -14.86 -3.47
C ALA A 256 -11.95 -15.63 -2.31
N LYS A 257 -11.17 -15.98 -1.29
CA LYS A 257 -11.63 -16.67 -0.06
C LYS A 257 -12.28 -15.73 0.96
N LEU A 258 -11.88 -14.45 0.96
CA LEU A 258 -12.37 -13.45 1.92
C LEU A 258 -13.56 -12.65 1.41
N LEU A 259 -13.77 -12.57 0.08
CA LEU A 259 -14.87 -11.79 -0.48
C LEU A 259 -16.22 -12.48 -0.23
N PRO A 260 -17.23 -11.73 0.25
CA PRO A 260 -18.59 -12.22 0.34
C PRO A 260 -19.13 -12.72 -1.00
N ALA A 261 -20.04 -13.71 -0.96
CA ALA A 261 -20.60 -14.36 -2.14
C ALA A 261 -21.31 -13.39 -3.09
N ASP A 262 -22.07 -12.41 -2.55
CA ASP A 262 -22.75 -11.36 -3.33
C ASP A 262 -21.77 -10.52 -4.16
N THR A 263 -20.60 -10.24 -3.60
CA THR A 263 -19.54 -9.46 -4.22
C THR A 263 -18.87 -10.27 -5.32
N MET A 264 -18.56 -11.54 -5.05
CA MET A 264 -18.01 -12.46 -6.04
C MET A 264 -18.95 -12.67 -7.22
N HIS A 265 -20.25 -12.87 -6.94
CA HIS A 265 -21.28 -12.99 -7.96
C HIS A 265 -21.36 -11.73 -8.83
N SER A 266 -21.39 -10.55 -8.21
CA SER A 266 -21.40 -9.28 -8.95
C SER A 266 -20.15 -9.09 -9.83
N LEU A 267 -18.97 -9.52 -9.37
CA LEU A 267 -17.74 -9.48 -10.17
C LEU A 267 -17.79 -10.43 -11.37
N GLN A 268 -18.44 -11.59 -11.23
CA GLN A 268 -18.62 -12.55 -12.31
C GLN A 268 -19.59 -12.02 -13.38
N GLU A 269 -20.71 -11.44 -12.95
CA GLU A 269 -21.77 -10.97 -13.86
C GLU A 269 -21.44 -9.63 -14.51
N GLU A 270 -21.06 -8.64 -13.70
CA GLU A 270 -20.89 -7.26 -14.15
C GLU A 270 -19.43 -6.92 -14.47
N GLY A 271 -18.48 -7.70 -13.93
CA GLY A 271 -17.07 -7.39 -13.99
C GLY A 271 -16.63 -6.33 -12.98
N GLY A 272 -15.35 -6.00 -13.02
CA GLY A 272 -14.76 -5.06 -12.09
C GLY A 272 -13.26 -4.94 -12.25
N VAL A 273 -12.66 -4.09 -11.42
CA VAL A 273 -11.21 -3.91 -11.36
C VAL A 273 -10.69 -4.38 -10.01
N LEU A 274 -9.90 -5.45 -9.98
CA LEU A 274 -9.20 -5.91 -8.79
C LEU A 274 -7.79 -5.32 -8.78
N CYS A 275 -7.48 -4.49 -7.79
CA CYS A 275 -6.27 -3.66 -7.83
C CYS A 275 -5.72 -3.34 -6.45
N PRO A 276 -4.45 -2.92 -6.33
CA PRO A 276 -3.97 -2.32 -5.10
C PRO A 276 -4.57 -0.92 -4.90
N ARG A 277 -4.82 -0.49 -3.66
CA ARG A 277 -5.41 0.83 -3.35
C ARG A 277 -4.68 1.99 -4.04
N PHE A 278 -3.35 1.98 -4.04
CA PHE A 278 -2.57 3.08 -4.58
C PHE A 278 -2.77 3.27 -6.10
N PHE A 279 -3.16 2.23 -6.84
CA PHE A 279 -3.52 2.36 -8.25
C PHE A 279 -4.68 3.34 -8.44
N LEU A 280 -5.72 3.21 -7.62
CA LEU A 280 -6.87 4.12 -7.64
C LEU A 280 -6.47 5.53 -7.23
N VAL A 281 -5.60 5.66 -6.21
CA VAL A 281 -5.06 6.96 -5.77
C VAL A 281 -4.28 7.64 -6.90
N ASP A 282 -3.41 6.90 -7.60
CA ASP A 282 -2.63 7.44 -8.72
C ASP A 282 -3.52 7.84 -9.90
N LEU A 283 -4.50 7.00 -10.25
CA LEU A 283 -5.44 7.30 -11.33
C LEU A 283 -6.30 8.53 -11.02
N ALA A 284 -6.84 8.61 -9.79
CA ALA A 284 -7.68 9.72 -9.35
C ALA A 284 -6.92 11.04 -9.17
N SER A 285 -5.68 10.97 -8.70
CA SER A 285 -4.85 12.15 -8.46
C SER A 285 -4.12 12.66 -9.71
N ALA A 286 -3.91 11.81 -10.73
CA ALA A 286 -3.19 12.18 -11.95
C ALA A 286 -3.68 13.50 -12.58
N PRO A 287 -4.98 13.76 -12.78
CA PRO A 287 -5.46 15.02 -13.38
C PRO A 287 -5.07 16.28 -12.60
N LEU A 288 -4.89 16.16 -11.29
CA LEU A 288 -4.58 17.26 -10.37
C LEU A 288 -3.09 17.35 -10.04
N SER A 289 -2.28 16.40 -10.51
CA SER A 289 -0.84 16.40 -10.25
C SER A 289 -0.19 17.69 -10.78
N PRO A 290 0.58 18.42 -9.96
CA PRO A 290 1.35 19.56 -10.44
C PRO A 290 2.56 19.10 -11.26
N TYR A 291 2.90 17.81 -11.22
CA TYR A 291 4.07 17.21 -11.85
C TYR A 291 3.73 16.51 -13.16
N ASP A 292 4.79 16.07 -13.84
CA ASP A 292 4.70 15.08 -14.90
C ASP A 292 4.25 13.74 -14.27
N VAL A 293 3.40 12.99 -14.96
CA VAL A 293 2.98 11.65 -14.58
C VAL A 293 3.34 10.73 -15.73
N GLU A 294 4.10 9.68 -15.46
CA GLU A 294 4.38 8.62 -16.42
C GLU A 294 4.45 7.30 -15.65
N LYS A 295 3.33 6.58 -15.62
CA LYS A 295 3.21 5.29 -14.95
C LYS A 295 2.77 4.21 -15.93
N ALA A 296 3.24 2.98 -15.73
CA ALA A 296 2.88 1.83 -16.55
C ALA A 296 2.48 0.65 -15.64
N TYR A 297 1.20 0.28 -15.67
CA TYR A 297 0.64 -0.80 -14.88
C TYR A 297 0.47 -2.06 -15.73
N PRO A 298 1.01 -3.21 -15.30
CA PRO A 298 0.66 -4.49 -15.89
C PRO A 298 -0.77 -4.85 -15.48
N LEU A 299 -1.56 -5.28 -16.45
CA LEU A 299 -2.94 -5.71 -16.27
C LEU A 299 -3.13 -7.12 -16.82
N VAL A 300 -4.12 -7.83 -16.29
CA VAL A 300 -4.65 -9.06 -16.87
C VAL A 300 -6.17 -8.95 -16.96
N ARG A 301 -6.72 -9.21 -18.14
CA ARG A 301 -8.16 -9.38 -18.34
C ARG A 301 -8.50 -10.86 -18.25
N GLN A 302 -9.43 -11.21 -17.36
CA GLN A 302 -10.06 -12.53 -17.32
C GLN A 302 -11.57 -12.35 -17.16
N GLY A 303 -12.32 -12.79 -18.17
CA GLY A 303 -13.77 -12.60 -18.23
C GLY A 303 -14.14 -11.11 -18.23
N ALA A 304 -15.04 -10.73 -17.32
CA ALA A 304 -15.47 -9.35 -17.12
C ALA A 304 -14.50 -8.55 -16.22
N CYS A 305 -13.54 -9.20 -15.56
CA CYS A 305 -12.65 -8.59 -14.59
C CYS A 305 -11.28 -8.17 -15.17
N LEU A 306 -10.76 -7.08 -14.61
CA LEU A 306 -9.39 -6.61 -14.81
C LEU A 306 -8.61 -6.72 -13.50
N PHE A 307 -7.50 -7.43 -13.53
CA PHE A 307 -6.54 -7.53 -12.44
C PHE A 307 -5.38 -6.57 -12.69
N VAL A 308 -5.05 -5.74 -11.72
CA VAL A 308 -4.01 -4.73 -11.82
C VAL A 308 -2.82 -5.15 -10.96
N GLY A 309 -1.67 -5.34 -11.59
CA GLY A 309 -0.40 -5.52 -10.89
C GLY A 309 0.25 -4.18 -10.57
N GLN A 310 1.26 -4.22 -9.71
CA GLN A 310 2.04 -3.03 -9.38
C GLN A 310 3.01 -2.67 -10.51
N PRO A 311 3.24 -1.37 -10.78
CA PRO A 311 4.33 -0.96 -11.65
C PRO A 311 5.66 -1.36 -11.00
N PRO A 312 6.74 -1.59 -11.76
CA PRO A 312 8.06 -1.74 -11.16
C PRO A 312 8.36 -0.51 -10.30
N ASP A 313 8.96 -0.73 -9.13
CA ASP A 313 9.23 0.31 -8.15
C ASP A 313 9.88 1.52 -8.84
N GLU A 314 9.27 2.70 -8.67
CA GLU A 314 9.90 3.94 -9.09
C GLU A 314 11.18 4.10 -8.26
N ILE A 315 12.33 3.99 -8.92
CA ILE A 315 13.65 4.23 -8.33
C ILE A 315 13.70 5.72 -7.95
N GLY A 316 13.17 6.07 -6.78
CA GLY A 316 12.93 7.46 -6.42
C GLY A 316 12.58 7.66 -4.95
N ASN A 317 13.49 8.30 -4.23
CA ASN A 317 13.34 8.78 -2.85
C ASN A 317 13.06 7.69 -1.80
N PHE A 318 13.85 6.61 -1.82
CA PHE A 318 13.78 5.51 -0.86
C PHE A 318 13.77 5.99 0.61
N ASP A 319 14.56 7.02 0.94
CA ASP A 319 14.61 7.54 2.32
C ASP A 319 13.29 8.16 2.78
N ALA A 320 12.51 8.78 1.89
CA ALA A 320 11.19 9.29 2.27
C ALA A 320 10.21 8.16 2.63
N MET A 321 10.33 6.98 2.00
CA MET A 321 9.54 5.81 2.36
C MET A 321 9.96 5.26 3.73
N ARG A 322 11.27 5.14 3.97
CA ARG A 322 11.82 4.77 5.28
C ARG A 322 11.37 5.71 6.39
N GLN A 323 11.48 7.03 6.17
CA GLN A 323 11.01 8.04 7.12
C GLN A 323 9.49 7.98 7.36
N GLY A 324 8.71 7.60 6.35
CA GLY A 324 7.27 7.34 6.52
C GLY A 324 7.00 6.20 7.50
N ARG A 325 7.70 5.07 7.31
CA ARG A 325 7.58 3.91 8.21
C ARG A 325 8.13 4.18 9.60
N GLN A 326 9.23 4.91 9.72
CA GLN A 326 9.75 5.32 11.03
C GLN A 326 8.78 6.24 11.76
N LEU A 327 8.05 7.09 11.02
CA LEU A 327 6.99 7.91 11.60
C LEU A 327 5.80 7.06 12.06
N GLU A 328 5.31 6.15 11.21
CA GLU A 328 4.26 5.19 11.59
C GLU A 328 4.68 4.42 12.84
N ALA A 329 5.94 4.00 12.89
CA ALA A 329 6.49 3.31 14.02
C ALA A 329 6.52 4.14 15.32
N ALA A 330 6.84 5.43 15.20
CA ALA A 330 6.86 6.34 16.35
C ALA A 330 5.45 6.75 16.81
N LEU A 331 4.46 6.68 15.92
CA LEU A 331 3.09 7.14 16.17
C LEU A 331 2.07 6.03 16.34
N CYS A 332 2.43 4.78 16.07
CA CYS A 332 1.55 3.63 16.20
C CYS A 332 2.18 2.64 17.17
N SER A 333 1.37 2.05 18.06
CA SER A 333 1.84 0.89 18.82
C SER A 333 2.25 -0.22 17.86
N HIS A 334 3.41 -0.83 18.12
CA HIS A 334 3.81 -2.02 17.39
C HIS A 334 3.29 -3.26 18.09
N ALA A 335 2.94 -4.24 17.28
CA ALA A 335 2.68 -5.59 17.71
C ALA A 335 3.43 -6.54 16.78
N TRP A 336 3.48 -7.81 17.15
CA TRP A 336 3.98 -8.88 16.30
C TRP A 336 3.03 -9.21 15.14
N LEU A 337 1.76 -8.77 15.23
CA LEU A 337 0.80 -8.76 14.12
C LEU A 337 1.14 -7.64 13.14
N GLU A 338 0.98 -7.91 11.85
CA GLU A 338 1.16 -6.89 10.81
C GLU A 338 0.02 -5.86 10.83
N GLU A 339 0.11 -4.89 9.92
CA GLU A 339 -0.96 -3.94 9.70
C GLU A 339 -2.29 -4.65 9.37
N ASP A 340 -3.38 -4.04 9.82
CA ASP A 340 -4.69 -4.47 9.39
C ASP A 340 -4.82 -4.25 7.89
N HIS A 341 -5.63 -5.08 7.27
CA HIS A 341 -6.04 -4.96 5.89
C HIS A 341 -7.56 -4.95 5.84
N VAL A 342 -8.11 -4.08 5.01
CA VAL A 342 -9.55 -3.99 4.76
C VAL A 342 -9.77 -4.16 3.27
N LEU A 343 -10.43 -5.26 2.91
CA LEU A 343 -10.85 -5.54 1.56
C LEU A 343 -12.11 -4.71 1.29
N THR A 344 -11.98 -3.74 0.40
CA THR A 344 -13.00 -2.73 0.12
C THR A 344 -13.50 -2.85 -1.30
N GLU A 345 -14.81 -2.76 -1.47
CA GLU A 345 -15.46 -2.52 -2.75
C GLU A 345 -15.83 -1.04 -2.87
N VAL A 346 -15.46 -0.43 -3.99
CA VAL A 346 -15.95 0.90 -4.37
C VAL A 346 -16.81 0.81 -5.63
N ILE A 347 -18.03 1.31 -5.53
CA ILE A 347 -19.04 1.26 -6.59
C ILE A 347 -19.27 2.67 -7.14
N PHE A 348 -19.06 2.81 -8.44
CA PHE A 348 -19.37 4.00 -9.23
C PHE A 348 -20.50 3.68 -10.21
N PRO A 349 -21.19 4.70 -10.76
CA PRO A 349 -22.10 4.49 -11.88
C PRO A 349 -21.38 3.82 -13.07
N GLY A 350 -21.68 2.54 -13.33
CA GLY A 350 -21.13 1.74 -14.43
C GLY A 350 -19.67 1.30 -14.28
N ALA A 351 -19.09 1.36 -13.08
CA ALA A 351 -17.77 0.76 -12.80
C ALA A 351 -17.66 0.38 -11.32
N ARG A 352 -16.94 -0.70 -11.03
CA ARG A 352 -16.61 -1.10 -9.65
C ARG A 352 -15.14 -1.47 -9.55
N ALA A 353 -14.58 -1.32 -8.35
CA ALA A 353 -13.23 -1.79 -8.05
C ALA A 353 -13.18 -2.45 -6.67
N ILE A 354 -12.36 -3.50 -6.57
CA ILE A 354 -12.02 -4.19 -5.33
C ILE A 354 -10.53 -3.97 -5.06
N PHE A 355 -10.20 -3.63 -3.82
CA PHE A 355 -8.82 -3.45 -3.38
C PHE A 355 -8.70 -3.73 -1.90
N SER A 356 -7.49 -4.10 -1.47
CA SER A 356 -7.14 -4.08 -0.05
C SER A 356 -6.50 -2.73 0.30
N ALA A 357 -7.00 -2.13 1.37
CA ALA A 357 -6.43 -0.96 2.04
C ALA A 357 -5.73 -1.42 3.31
N ALA A 358 -4.59 -0.82 3.65
CA ALA A 358 -3.91 -1.06 4.91
C ALA A 358 -3.92 0.24 5.72
N PRO A 359 -4.83 0.41 6.68
CA PRO A 359 -4.77 1.53 7.62
C PRO A 359 -3.55 1.40 8.54
N ASP A 360 -3.01 2.54 8.95
CA ASP A 360 -1.77 2.57 9.74
C ASP A 360 -2.03 2.29 11.23
N ALA A 361 -3.22 2.65 11.73
CA ALA A 361 -3.64 2.44 13.12
C ALA A 361 -5.17 2.56 13.31
N VAL A 362 -5.62 2.31 14.54
CA VAL A 362 -6.96 2.62 15.06
C VAL A 362 -6.89 3.68 16.18
N LEU A 363 -7.95 4.46 16.35
CA LEU A 363 -8.06 5.43 17.46
C LEU A 363 -8.26 4.72 18.81
N GLY A 364 -7.44 5.08 19.80
CA GLY A 364 -7.35 4.34 21.07
C GLY A 364 -8.55 4.45 22.03
N ASP A 365 -9.30 5.55 22.00
CA ASP A 365 -10.25 5.90 23.09
C ASP A 365 -11.74 5.66 22.75
N GLY A 366 -12.07 4.97 21.65
CA GLY A 366 -13.47 4.78 21.23
C GLY A 366 -13.78 3.47 20.51
N ALA A 367 -12.78 2.63 20.23
CA ALA A 367 -13.01 1.34 19.61
C ALA A 367 -13.41 0.32 20.68
N GLU A 368 -14.68 0.36 21.13
CA GLU A 368 -15.30 -0.81 21.73
C GLU A 368 -15.09 -1.99 20.77
N GLY A 369 -14.28 -2.97 21.17
CA GLY A 369 -13.85 -4.08 20.29
C GLY A 369 -12.36 -4.11 19.93
N CYS A 370 -11.57 -3.08 20.27
CA CYS A 370 -10.11 -3.25 20.28
C CYS A 370 -9.73 -4.27 21.34
N ALA A 371 -9.28 -5.43 20.90
CA ALA A 371 -8.83 -6.50 21.78
C ALA A 371 -7.68 -6.02 22.68
N GLU A 372 -7.59 -6.62 23.87
CA GLU A 372 -6.40 -6.51 24.72
C GLU A 372 -5.15 -6.91 23.90
N GLU A 373 -3.97 -6.42 24.32
CA GLU A 373 -2.72 -6.81 23.67
C GLU A 373 -2.70 -8.32 23.48
N PRO A 374 -2.42 -8.81 22.24
CA PRO A 374 -2.54 -10.22 21.94
C PRO A 374 -1.64 -11.00 22.90
N LEU A 375 -2.15 -12.15 23.36
CA LEU A 375 -1.36 -13.12 24.10
C LEU A 375 -0.03 -13.38 23.37
N PRO A 376 1.06 -13.74 24.09
CA PRO A 376 2.40 -13.88 23.54
C PRO A 376 2.39 -14.67 22.21
N ALA A 377 3.24 -14.22 21.28
CA ALA A 377 3.17 -14.51 19.86
C ALA A 377 2.58 -15.88 19.49
N GLY A 378 1.39 -15.84 18.88
CA GLY A 378 1.03 -16.79 17.83
C GLY A 378 0.99 -18.28 18.19
N GLU A 379 0.61 -18.70 19.39
CA GLU A 379 0.19 -20.10 19.53
C GLU A 379 -1.24 -20.24 19.01
N ASP A 380 -1.56 -21.35 18.35
CA ASP A 380 -2.92 -21.65 17.88
C ASP A 380 -3.94 -21.52 19.05
N ALA A 381 -3.51 -21.89 20.26
CA ALA A 381 -4.28 -21.71 21.50
C ALA A 381 -4.60 -20.24 21.83
N CYS A 382 -3.75 -19.29 21.45
CA CYS A 382 -3.99 -17.86 21.66
C CYS A 382 -5.11 -17.34 20.75
N TYR A 383 -5.14 -17.81 19.49
CA TYR A 383 -6.22 -17.50 18.55
C TYR A 383 -7.54 -18.09 19.04
N GLU A 384 -7.53 -19.34 19.45
CA GLU A 384 -8.70 -20.02 20.02
C GLU A 384 -9.21 -19.31 21.29
N ALA A 385 -8.31 -18.90 22.18
CA ALA A 385 -8.65 -18.13 23.38
C ALA A 385 -9.26 -16.76 23.06
N ALA A 386 -8.85 -16.15 21.94
CA ALA A 386 -9.43 -14.93 21.41
C ALA A 386 -10.70 -15.15 20.56
N GLY A 387 -11.18 -16.39 20.45
CA GLY A 387 -12.43 -16.72 19.76
C GLY A 387 -12.27 -17.01 18.26
N TYR A 388 -11.05 -17.11 17.75
CA TYR A 388 -10.79 -17.54 16.37
C TYR A 388 -10.84 -19.06 16.24
N ARG A 389 -11.22 -19.55 15.06
CA ARG A 389 -11.18 -20.97 14.69
C ARG A 389 -10.50 -21.11 13.33
N LEU A 390 -9.61 -22.09 13.20
CA LEU A 390 -9.00 -22.42 11.92
C LEU A 390 -10.09 -22.92 10.96
N GLY A 391 -10.29 -22.22 9.84
CA GLY A 391 -11.26 -22.61 8.82
C GLY A 391 -10.61 -23.27 7.61
N GLU A 392 -9.57 -22.65 7.05
CA GLU A 392 -8.88 -23.16 5.86
C GLU A 392 -7.37 -23.20 6.03
N ASP A 393 -6.73 -24.13 5.32
CA ASP A 393 -5.29 -24.28 5.24
C ASP A 393 -4.93 -24.69 3.81
N PHE A 394 -4.16 -23.85 3.11
CA PHE A 394 -3.88 -24.02 1.69
C PHE A 394 -2.45 -23.63 1.32
N GLU A 395 -1.93 -24.18 0.24
CA GLU A 395 -0.62 -23.81 -0.30
C GLU A 395 -0.64 -22.37 -0.82
N ALA A 396 0.38 -21.59 -0.46
CA ALA A 396 0.44 -20.21 -0.89
C ALA A 396 1.07 -20.08 -2.27
N ALA A 397 0.33 -19.44 -3.18
CA ALA A 397 0.78 -19.31 -4.57
C ALA A 397 1.90 -18.27 -4.77
N THR A 398 2.19 -17.44 -3.76
CA THR A 398 3.15 -16.32 -3.85
C THR A 398 4.60 -16.76 -3.63
N GLY A 399 4.83 -17.92 -3.03
CA GLY A 399 6.16 -18.42 -2.66
C GLY A 399 6.82 -17.69 -1.48
N SER A 400 6.17 -16.68 -0.90
CA SER A 400 6.65 -16.00 0.32
C SER A 400 6.61 -16.90 1.55
N PHE A 401 5.66 -17.84 1.55
CA PHE A 401 5.45 -18.87 2.56
C PHE A 401 4.99 -20.14 1.84
N GLU A 402 5.14 -21.31 2.47
CA GLU A 402 4.67 -22.56 1.87
C GLU A 402 3.15 -22.68 1.99
N ARG A 403 2.59 -22.25 3.13
CA ARG A 403 1.17 -22.42 3.47
C ARG A 403 0.54 -21.16 4.05
N CYS A 404 -0.74 -20.98 3.78
CA CYS A 404 -1.57 -19.94 4.35
C CYS A 404 -2.70 -20.60 5.16
N ARG A 405 -2.88 -20.18 6.41
CA ARG A 405 -3.94 -20.68 7.29
C ARG A 405 -4.90 -19.54 7.61
N LEU A 406 -6.18 -19.73 7.30
CA LEU A 406 -7.22 -18.73 7.49
C LEU A 406 -8.02 -19.04 8.75
N TRP A 407 -7.98 -18.11 9.69
CA TRP A 407 -8.65 -18.17 10.98
C TRP A 407 -9.85 -17.23 10.99
N PHE A 408 -10.99 -17.73 11.44
CA PHE A 408 -12.25 -16.99 11.50
C PHE A 408 -12.66 -16.72 12.95
N GLY A 409 -12.86 -15.44 13.29
CA GLY A 409 -13.36 -15.00 14.61
C GLY A 409 -14.83 -14.59 14.57
N GLU A 410 -15.49 -14.62 15.73
CA GLU A 410 -16.89 -14.19 15.89
C GLU A 410 -17.03 -12.71 16.30
N HIS A 411 -15.93 -11.99 16.53
CA HIS A 411 -15.95 -10.58 16.90
C HIS A 411 -16.31 -9.68 15.72
N ALA A 412 -16.86 -8.50 16.04
CA ALA A 412 -17.16 -7.50 15.02
C ALA A 412 -15.85 -6.90 14.46
N PRO A 413 -15.76 -6.62 13.15
CA PRO A 413 -14.64 -5.87 12.60
C PRO A 413 -14.64 -4.44 13.16
N VAL A 414 -13.45 -3.83 13.27
CA VAL A 414 -13.33 -2.42 13.63
C VAL A 414 -14.06 -1.55 12.60
N PRO A 415 -14.93 -0.61 13.04
CA PRO A 415 -15.62 0.30 12.13
C PRO A 415 -14.63 1.12 11.28
N PRO A 416 -14.86 1.28 9.97
CA PRO A 416 -13.97 2.01 9.06
C PRO A 416 -13.52 3.39 9.58
N GLU A 417 -14.45 4.12 10.18
CA GLU A 417 -14.26 5.47 10.72
C GLU A 417 -13.28 5.51 11.90
N SER A 418 -13.01 4.38 12.55
CA SER A 418 -12.05 4.28 13.66
C SER A 418 -10.60 4.16 13.18
N TYR A 419 -10.38 3.85 11.90
CA TYR A 419 -9.04 3.74 11.33
C TYR A 419 -8.41 5.12 11.05
N VAL A 420 -7.09 5.14 11.15
CA VAL A 420 -6.24 6.31 10.96
C VAL A 420 -5.20 6.03 9.89
N GLU A 421 -4.99 7.00 9.01
CA GLU A 421 -3.83 7.04 8.11
C GLU A 421 -2.78 8.00 8.67
N VAL A 422 -1.56 7.52 8.88
CA VAL A 422 -0.39 8.32 9.26
C VAL A 422 0.38 8.72 8.02
N LYS A 423 0.70 10.01 7.89
CA LYS A 423 1.36 10.55 6.70
C LYS A 423 2.43 11.55 7.05
N LYS A 424 3.57 11.44 6.38
CA LYS A 424 4.69 12.36 6.50
C LYS A 424 4.74 13.35 5.35
N THR A 425 4.98 14.64 5.63
CA THR A 425 5.24 15.64 4.60
C THR A 425 6.19 16.74 5.06
N THR A 426 6.85 17.42 4.13
CA THR A 426 7.68 18.58 4.44
C THR A 426 6.85 19.78 4.91
N HIS A 427 5.72 20.05 4.23
CA HIS A 427 4.75 21.10 4.57
C HIS A 427 3.45 20.87 3.81
N LEU A 428 2.37 21.51 4.26
CA LEU A 428 1.04 21.50 3.61
C LEU A 428 0.75 22.77 2.78
N LYS A 429 1.70 23.71 2.73
CA LYS A 429 1.55 24.99 2.03
C LYS A 429 1.76 24.85 0.51
N GLY A 430 1.05 25.70 -0.25
CA GLY A 430 1.20 25.83 -1.71
C GLY A 430 0.68 24.64 -2.51
N GLN A 431 0.92 24.66 -3.83
CA GLN A 431 0.35 23.66 -4.75
C GLN A 431 0.80 22.22 -4.45
N ALA A 432 2.06 22.04 -4.04
CA ALA A 432 2.58 20.73 -3.66
C ALA A 432 1.89 20.19 -2.39
N GLY A 433 1.67 21.05 -1.39
CA GLY A 433 0.95 20.68 -0.17
C GLY A 433 -0.52 20.31 -0.44
N GLN A 434 -1.21 21.10 -1.27
CA GLN A 434 -2.59 20.80 -1.69
C GLN A 434 -2.68 19.48 -2.45
N PHE A 435 -1.71 19.16 -3.30
CA PHE A 435 -1.65 17.87 -3.99
C PHE A 435 -1.42 16.71 -3.01
N LYS A 436 -0.65 16.91 -1.93
CA LYS A 436 -0.50 15.90 -0.88
C LYS A 436 -1.78 15.70 -0.09
N LEU A 437 -2.46 16.76 0.32
CA LEU A 437 -3.77 16.68 0.98
C LEU A 437 -4.79 15.90 0.14
N LEU A 438 -4.80 16.11 -1.18
CA LEU A 438 -5.60 15.30 -2.11
C LEU A 438 -5.25 13.81 -2.04
N LYS A 439 -3.97 13.45 -2.04
CA LYS A 439 -3.55 12.05 -1.95
C LYS A 439 -3.93 11.43 -0.60
N PHE A 440 -3.73 12.17 0.49
CA PHE A 440 -4.09 11.72 1.84
C PHE A 440 -5.60 11.49 1.95
N TRP A 441 -6.41 12.45 1.47
CA TRP A 441 -7.85 12.30 1.37
C TRP A 441 -8.25 11.08 0.54
N LEU A 442 -7.66 10.88 -0.64
CA LEU A 442 -7.97 9.72 -1.49
C LEU A 442 -7.66 8.39 -0.79
N GLN A 443 -6.52 8.29 -0.10
CA GLN A 443 -6.13 7.07 0.62
C GLN A 443 -7.13 6.73 1.74
N ALA A 444 -7.50 7.74 2.53
CA ALA A 444 -8.46 7.61 3.62
C ALA A 444 -9.89 7.36 3.10
N ALA A 445 -10.36 8.17 2.14
CA ALA A 445 -11.72 8.10 1.61
C ALA A 445 -12.03 6.79 0.88
N LEU A 446 -11.05 6.22 0.17
CA LEU A 446 -11.22 4.93 -0.48
C LEU A 446 -11.48 3.83 0.55
N MET A 447 -10.92 3.91 1.75
CA MET A 447 -11.13 2.90 2.79
C MET A 447 -12.29 3.24 3.74
N GLY A 448 -12.67 4.52 3.82
CA GLY A 448 -13.61 5.02 4.82
C GLY A 448 -12.95 5.37 6.16
N CYS A 449 -11.63 5.62 6.19
CA CYS A 449 -10.93 6.06 7.41
C CYS A 449 -11.51 7.39 7.92
N GLY A 450 -11.69 7.52 9.23
CA GLY A 450 -12.22 8.75 9.83
C GLY A 450 -11.20 9.88 9.90
N THR A 451 -9.91 9.53 10.08
CA THR A 451 -8.86 10.50 10.39
C THR A 451 -7.57 10.25 9.61
N VAL A 452 -6.86 11.33 9.30
CA VAL A 452 -5.48 11.32 8.82
C VAL A 452 -4.60 12.09 9.80
N ALA A 453 -3.60 11.44 10.38
CA ALA A 453 -2.55 12.09 11.17
C ALA A 453 -1.38 12.49 10.26
N VAL A 454 -1.14 13.80 10.10
CA VAL A 454 -0.12 14.34 9.22
C VAL A 454 1.01 14.96 10.01
N ALA A 455 2.21 14.40 9.89
CA ALA A 455 3.41 14.94 10.48
C ALA A 455 4.17 15.84 9.49
N THR A 456 4.51 17.07 9.91
CA THR A 456 5.26 18.04 9.11
C THR A 456 6.69 18.25 9.61
N THR A 457 7.64 18.39 8.68
CA THR A 457 9.05 18.69 9.01
C THR A 457 9.41 20.18 8.89
N ASP A 458 8.40 21.03 8.70
CA ASP A 458 8.49 22.50 8.53
C ASP A 458 9.53 22.98 7.51
N GLY A 459 9.75 22.21 6.44
CA GLY A 459 10.75 22.60 5.44
C GLY A 459 12.18 22.22 5.77
N SER A 460 12.43 21.43 6.83
CA SER A 460 13.77 20.90 7.09
C SER A 460 14.30 20.15 5.87
N ALA A 461 15.54 20.46 5.47
CA ALA A 461 16.14 19.93 4.25
C ALA A 461 16.46 18.42 4.36
N ASP A 462 16.77 17.95 5.57
CA ASP A 462 16.96 16.52 5.88
C ASP A 462 15.62 15.76 5.97
N GLY A 463 14.55 16.45 6.39
CA GLY A 463 13.27 15.82 6.67
C GLY A 463 13.33 14.85 7.84
N ASP A 464 14.38 14.89 8.66
CA ASP A 464 14.69 13.93 9.72
C ASP A 464 13.98 14.25 11.04
N VAL A 465 13.31 15.40 11.17
CA VAL A 465 12.54 15.72 12.38
C VAL A 465 11.14 16.18 11.99
N ALA A 466 10.14 15.42 12.43
CA ALA A 466 8.76 15.86 12.37
C ALA A 466 8.47 16.72 13.62
N ARG A 467 8.10 17.98 13.39
CA ARG A 467 7.96 18.99 14.46
C ARG A 467 6.53 19.19 14.91
N GLN A 468 5.59 18.79 14.08
CA GLN A 468 4.18 18.95 14.31
C GLN A 468 3.46 17.74 13.75
N VAL A 469 2.50 17.21 14.50
CA VAL A 469 1.57 16.17 14.05
C VAL A 469 0.17 16.77 14.17
N GLU A 470 -0.51 16.95 13.04
CA GLU A 470 -1.89 17.45 12.98
C GLU A 470 -2.82 16.29 12.63
N GLN A 471 -4.00 16.22 13.26
CA GLN A 471 -5.06 15.33 12.79
C GLN A 471 -6.03 16.09 11.90
N HIS A 472 -6.44 15.46 10.80
CA HIS A 472 -7.48 15.97 9.93
C HIS A 472 -8.59 14.94 9.77
N SER A 473 -9.84 15.37 9.95
CA SER A 473 -10.99 14.56 9.61
C SER A 473 -11.13 14.42 8.09
N LEU A 474 -11.78 13.33 7.64
CA LEU A 474 -12.07 13.16 6.23
C LEU A 474 -12.95 14.29 5.67
N GLN A 475 -13.85 14.83 6.49
CA GLN A 475 -14.71 15.95 6.12
C GLN A 475 -13.90 17.22 5.83
N GLU A 476 -12.97 17.60 6.70
CA GLU A 476 -12.09 18.76 6.49
C GLU A 476 -11.24 18.60 5.24
N LEU A 477 -10.65 17.42 5.04
CA LEU A 477 -9.87 17.14 3.84
C LEU A 477 -10.73 17.17 2.57
N SER A 478 -11.97 16.67 2.63
CA SER A 478 -12.89 16.68 1.50
C SER A 478 -13.26 18.10 1.07
N GLN A 479 -13.30 19.08 1.99
CA GLN A 479 -13.56 20.48 1.68
C GLN A 479 -12.38 21.18 1.02
N ALA A 480 -11.16 20.71 1.29
CA ALA A 480 -9.94 21.20 0.66
C ALA A 480 -9.78 20.69 -0.79
N VAL A 481 -10.58 19.70 -1.22
CA VAL A 481 -10.50 19.09 -2.54
C VAL A 481 -11.83 19.15 -3.28
N GLU A 482 -11.83 19.17 -4.61
CA GLU A 482 -13.07 19.05 -5.40
C GLU A 482 -13.55 17.58 -5.44
N ALA A 483 -13.86 16.99 -4.28
CA ALA A 483 -14.08 15.55 -4.06
C ALA A 483 -14.98 14.88 -5.12
N ARG A 484 -16.19 15.41 -5.34
CA ARG A 484 -17.15 14.88 -6.33
C ARG A 484 -16.60 14.82 -7.75
N ARG A 485 -15.75 15.78 -8.12
CA ARG A 485 -15.11 15.84 -9.43
C ARG A 485 -13.95 14.86 -9.54
N VAL A 486 -13.22 14.64 -8.43
CA VAL A 486 -12.19 13.60 -8.36
C VAL A 486 -12.83 12.24 -8.58
N TRP A 487 -13.92 11.93 -7.89
CA TRP A 487 -14.67 10.69 -8.08
C TRP A 487 -15.22 10.52 -9.50
N GLY A 488 -15.81 11.57 -10.07
CA GLY A 488 -16.30 11.53 -11.45
C GLY A 488 -15.19 11.28 -12.47
N SER A 489 -14.01 11.84 -12.22
CA SER A 489 -12.83 11.61 -13.05
C SER A 489 -12.33 10.16 -12.94
N LEU A 490 -12.24 9.62 -11.73
CA LEU A 490 -11.85 8.22 -11.48
C LEU A 490 -12.84 7.24 -12.14
N ALA A 491 -14.14 7.41 -11.91
CA ALA A 491 -15.19 6.57 -12.49
C ALA A 491 -15.10 6.52 -14.02
N ARG A 492 -14.89 7.69 -14.66
CA ARG A 492 -14.74 7.79 -16.11
C ARG A 492 -13.50 7.07 -16.62
N MET A 493 -12.38 7.14 -15.89
CA MET A 493 -11.14 6.44 -16.24
C MET A 493 -11.28 4.92 -16.11
N LEU A 494 -11.91 4.43 -15.04
CA LEU A 494 -12.19 3.00 -14.85
C LEU A 494 -13.11 2.44 -15.94
N ARG A 495 -14.21 3.14 -16.27
CA ARG A 495 -15.10 2.76 -17.38
C ARG A 495 -14.37 2.67 -18.71
N HIS A 496 -13.50 3.63 -19.00
CA HIS A 496 -12.69 3.59 -20.21
C HIS A 496 -11.79 2.35 -20.26
N MET A 497 -11.12 2.01 -19.15
CA MET A 497 -10.29 0.80 -19.10
C MET A 497 -11.08 -0.48 -19.33
N LEU A 498 -12.22 -0.61 -18.65
CA LEU A 498 -13.10 -1.78 -18.79
C LEU A 498 -13.62 -1.92 -20.22
N ALA A 499 -14.00 -0.82 -20.86
CA ALA A 499 -14.49 -0.80 -22.24
C ALA A 499 -13.39 -1.13 -23.27
N GLU A 500 -12.21 -0.50 -23.17
CA GLU A 500 -11.11 -0.71 -24.12
C GLU A 500 -10.53 -2.14 -24.06
N THR A 501 -10.62 -2.79 -22.90
CA THR A 501 -10.11 -4.17 -22.72
C THR A 501 -11.18 -5.24 -22.95
N ALA A 502 -12.46 -4.88 -23.07
CA ALA A 502 -13.57 -5.83 -23.21
C ALA A 502 -13.42 -6.76 -24.44
N GLY A 503 -12.75 -6.29 -25.49
CA GLY A 503 -12.55 -7.05 -26.72
C GLY A 503 -11.45 -8.12 -26.67
N ALA A 504 -10.70 -8.26 -25.58
CA ALA A 504 -9.67 -9.30 -25.47
C ALA A 504 -9.27 -9.68 -24.04
N GLN A 505 -9.11 -10.99 -23.85
CA GLN A 505 -8.55 -11.60 -22.65
C GLN A 505 -7.01 -11.50 -22.63
N GLY A 506 -6.43 -11.75 -21.45
CA GLY A 506 -4.99 -11.87 -21.26
C GLY A 506 -4.29 -10.58 -20.86
N GLN A 507 -3.01 -10.47 -21.21
CA GLN A 507 -2.13 -9.42 -20.72
C GLN A 507 -2.35 -8.07 -21.40
N TRP A 508 -2.34 -7.00 -20.60
CA TRP A 508 -2.39 -5.62 -21.06
C TRP A 508 -1.41 -4.75 -20.26
N THR A 509 -1.03 -3.61 -20.82
CA THR A 509 -0.32 -2.54 -20.12
C THR A 509 -1.15 -1.27 -20.19
N LEU A 510 -1.47 -0.70 -19.05
CA LEU A 510 -2.04 0.65 -18.95
C LEU A 510 -0.91 1.66 -18.72
N ARG A 511 -0.78 2.63 -19.61
CA ARG A 511 0.06 3.81 -19.37
C ARG A 511 -0.79 5.01 -18.97
N VAL A 512 -0.41 5.64 -17.86
CA VAL A 512 -0.98 6.90 -17.38
C VAL A 512 0.06 8.00 -17.63
N GLN A 513 -0.25 8.91 -18.53
CA GLN A 513 0.67 9.98 -18.94
C GLN A 513 0.05 11.36 -18.76
N LYS A 514 0.78 12.30 -18.17
CA LYS A 514 0.36 13.69 -18.05
C LYS A 514 1.59 14.59 -18.05
N ALA A 515 1.57 15.64 -18.85
CA ALA A 515 2.60 16.67 -18.78
C ALA A 515 2.43 17.55 -17.53
N ARG A 516 3.51 18.20 -17.10
CA ARG A 516 3.48 19.16 -16.00
C ARG A 516 2.45 20.27 -16.23
N GLY A 517 1.73 20.60 -15.17
CA GLY A 517 0.83 21.75 -15.12
C GLY A 517 -0.64 21.40 -14.83
N PRO A 518 -1.39 22.37 -14.27
CA PRO A 518 -2.72 22.14 -13.69
C PRO A 518 -3.85 21.94 -14.70
N ARG A 519 -3.57 22.07 -16.01
CA ARG A 519 -4.55 21.92 -17.10
C ARG A 519 -4.09 20.95 -18.17
N ALA A 520 -2.98 20.26 -17.93
CA ALA A 520 -2.53 19.22 -18.85
C ALA A 520 -3.50 18.04 -18.74
N PRO A 521 -4.06 17.55 -19.87
CA PRO A 521 -4.90 16.37 -19.85
C PRO A 521 -4.08 15.15 -19.44
N VAL A 522 -4.73 14.22 -18.75
CA VAL A 522 -4.21 12.86 -18.55
C VAL A 522 -4.52 12.05 -19.79
N HIS A 523 -3.55 11.33 -20.30
CA HIS A 523 -3.69 10.38 -21.39
C HIS A 523 -3.56 8.98 -20.82
N LEU A 524 -4.64 8.19 -20.98
CA LEU A 524 -4.61 6.76 -20.75
C LEU A 524 -4.38 6.06 -22.09
N SER A 525 -3.44 5.13 -22.12
CA SER A 525 -3.26 4.25 -23.28
C SER A 525 -3.14 2.81 -22.84
N LEU A 526 -3.92 1.93 -23.45
CA LEU A 526 -3.93 0.50 -23.21
C LEU A 526 -3.27 -0.20 -24.40
N ARG A 527 -2.35 -1.11 -24.11
CA ARG A 527 -1.64 -1.91 -25.12
C ARG A 527 -1.68 -3.37 -24.72
N ARG A 528 -1.84 -4.28 -25.67
CA ARG A 528 -1.75 -5.72 -25.40
C ARG A 528 -0.32 -6.12 -25.06
N GLY A 529 -0.19 -7.10 -24.17
CA GLY A 529 1.07 -7.57 -23.61
C GLY A 529 1.60 -6.66 -22.50
N TRP A 530 2.51 -7.21 -21.71
CA TRP A 530 3.25 -6.44 -20.72
C TRP A 530 4.45 -5.74 -21.35
N GLN A 531 4.66 -4.48 -21.01
CA GLN A 531 5.83 -3.73 -21.41
C GLN A 531 6.84 -3.72 -20.26
N GLY A 532 7.90 -4.52 -20.37
CA GLY A 532 8.96 -4.59 -19.36
C GLY A 532 9.45 -6.01 -19.13
N SER A 533 10.44 -6.13 -18.25
CA SER A 533 11.10 -7.38 -17.88
C SER A 533 10.35 -8.12 -16.77
N LEU A 534 9.05 -8.37 -16.94
CA LEU A 534 8.45 -9.48 -16.20
C LEU A 534 9.01 -10.76 -16.82
N SER A 535 9.67 -11.60 -16.03
CA SER A 535 10.22 -12.83 -16.58
C SER A 535 9.06 -13.72 -17.07
N SER A 536 9.32 -14.57 -18.06
CA SER A 536 8.30 -15.50 -18.56
C SER A 536 7.79 -16.47 -17.48
N GLY A 537 8.63 -16.75 -16.47
CA GLY A 537 8.26 -17.55 -15.30
C GLY A 537 7.20 -16.86 -14.45
N ASP A 538 7.42 -15.58 -14.13
CA ASP A 538 6.48 -14.79 -13.33
C ASP A 538 5.12 -14.70 -14.02
N ALA A 539 5.12 -14.47 -15.33
CA ALA A 539 3.90 -14.33 -16.11
C ALA A 539 2.99 -15.57 -16.04
N SER A 540 3.58 -16.76 -16.16
CA SER A 540 2.82 -18.01 -16.13
C SER A 540 2.25 -18.28 -14.74
N SER A 541 3.04 -18.01 -13.69
CA SER A 541 2.59 -18.09 -12.30
C SER A 541 1.40 -17.17 -12.03
N ILE A 542 1.53 -15.88 -12.39
CA ILE A 542 0.47 -14.87 -12.22
C ILE A 542 -0.82 -15.24 -12.96
N LEU A 543 -0.70 -15.74 -14.20
CA LEU A 543 -1.88 -16.13 -14.98
C LEU A 543 -2.55 -17.39 -14.40
N GLY A 544 -1.80 -18.37 -13.92
CA GLY A 544 -2.36 -19.54 -13.23
C GLY A 544 -3.10 -19.15 -11.95
N ARG A 545 -2.48 -18.28 -11.17
CA ARG A 545 -3.05 -17.63 -9.98
C ARG A 545 -4.39 -16.94 -10.24
N ILE A 546 -4.42 -16.03 -11.22
CA ILE A 546 -5.64 -15.32 -11.64
C ILE A 546 -6.68 -16.29 -12.22
N ALA A 547 -6.26 -17.33 -12.93
CA ALA A 547 -7.17 -18.36 -13.43
C ALA A 547 -7.99 -19.01 -12.30
N THR A 548 -7.32 -19.33 -11.18
CA THR A 548 -7.95 -19.96 -10.00
C THR A 548 -8.84 -19.02 -9.19
N PHE A 549 -8.83 -17.70 -9.45
CA PHE A 549 -9.58 -16.72 -8.66
C PHE A 549 -11.08 -17.03 -8.59
N PHE A 550 -11.69 -17.41 -9.72
CA PHE A 550 -13.11 -17.77 -9.76
C PHE A 550 -13.37 -19.26 -9.50
N ASP A 551 -12.35 -20.10 -9.65
CA ASP A 551 -12.45 -21.54 -9.30
C ASP A 551 -12.51 -21.74 -7.78
N ALA A 552 -11.96 -20.79 -7.02
CA ALA A 552 -11.98 -20.79 -5.56
C ALA A 552 -13.37 -20.48 -4.97
N VAL A 553 -14.28 -19.91 -5.75
CA VAL A 553 -15.69 -19.82 -5.37
C VAL A 553 -16.24 -21.22 -5.56
N PRO A 554 -16.63 -21.95 -4.50
CA PRO A 554 -17.47 -23.11 -4.70
C PRO A 554 -18.63 -22.57 -5.51
N VAL A 555 -18.81 -23.04 -6.75
CA VAL A 555 -20.04 -22.79 -7.48
C VAL A 555 -21.08 -23.37 -6.56
N GLY A 556 -21.69 -22.51 -5.76
CA GLY A 556 -22.56 -22.88 -4.69
C GLY A 556 -23.79 -23.44 -5.36
N GLU A 557 -23.74 -24.72 -5.68
CA GLU A 557 -24.94 -25.52 -5.75
C GLU A 557 -25.51 -25.50 -4.33
N ALA A 558 -26.32 -24.48 -4.05
CA ALA A 558 -27.34 -24.41 -3.01
C ALA A 558 -27.03 -23.95 -1.57
N GLU A 559 -25.81 -23.59 -1.15
CA GLU A 559 -25.59 -23.22 0.27
C GLU A 559 -25.96 -21.77 0.68
N ASP A 560 -26.07 -20.82 -0.25
CA ASP A 560 -26.59 -19.46 0.05
C ASP A 560 -28.08 -19.31 -0.32
N ARG A 561 -28.76 -20.43 -0.62
CA ARG A 561 -30.22 -20.42 -0.67
C ARG A 561 -30.74 -20.51 0.76
N PRO A 562 -31.67 -19.63 1.16
CA PRO A 562 -32.33 -19.76 2.43
C PRO A 562 -32.84 -21.20 2.63
N ALA A 563 -32.37 -21.84 3.69
CA ALA A 563 -32.78 -23.18 4.04
C ALA A 563 -34.20 -23.14 4.60
N VAL A 564 -34.89 -24.27 4.53
CA VAL A 564 -36.20 -24.41 5.16
C VAL A 564 -36.08 -24.12 6.65
N GLY A 565 -36.82 -23.13 7.12
CA GLY A 565 -36.81 -22.65 8.49
C GLY A 565 -36.14 -21.28 8.68
N ASP A 566 -35.36 -20.80 7.70
CA ASP A 566 -34.63 -19.53 7.81
C ASP A 566 -35.56 -18.32 7.77
N ALA A 567 -35.24 -17.32 8.59
CA ALA A 567 -35.92 -16.02 8.55
C ALA A 567 -35.36 -15.20 7.38
N VAL A 568 -36.26 -14.64 6.57
CA VAL A 568 -35.96 -13.90 5.34
C VAL A 568 -36.89 -12.69 5.21
N GLU A 569 -36.64 -11.85 4.21
CA GLU A 569 -37.61 -10.89 3.71
C GLU A 569 -38.06 -11.32 2.30
N GLY A 570 -39.38 -11.38 2.09
CA GLY A 570 -39.99 -11.63 0.80
C GLY A 570 -40.47 -10.33 0.15
N TYR A 571 -40.27 -10.16 -1.16
CA TYR A 571 -40.81 -9.02 -1.90
C TYR A 571 -42.31 -9.24 -2.22
N TRP A 572 -43.16 -8.30 -1.82
CA TRP A 572 -44.60 -8.29 -2.05
C TRP A 572 -44.97 -7.28 -3.15
N PRO A 573 -45.30 -7.72 -4.38
CA PRO A 573 -45.47 -6.83 -5.52
C PRO A 573 -46.61 -5.81 -5.40
N ASP A 574 -47.69 -6.18 -4.70
CA ASP A 574 -48.86 -5.29 -4.56
C ASP A 574 -48.57 -4.07 -3.67
N GLU A 575 -47.59 -4.19 -2.77
CA GLU A 575 -47.17 -3.12 -1.85
C GLU A 575 -45.82 -2.50 -2.23
N ASP A 576 -45.12 -3.07 -3.22
CA ASP A 576 -43.76 -2.69 -3.61
C ASP A 576 -42.80 -2.64 -2.39
N ALA A 577 -42.93 -3.65 -1.51
CA ALA A 577 -42.26 -3.69 -0.21
C ALA A 577 -41.62 -5.07 0.06
N TRP A 578 -40.56 -5.07 0.88
CA TRP A 578 -39.95 -6.29 1.43
C TRP A 578 -40.53 -6.55 2.81
N LEU A 579 -41.21 -7.68 2.99
CA LEU A 579 -41.91 -8.03 4.23
C LEU A 579 -41.24 -9.23 4.91
N PRO A 580 -41.20 -9.28 6.26
CA PRO A 580 -40.62 -10.41 6.98
C PRO A 580 -41.35 -11.72 6.69
N ALA A 581 -40.59 -12.78 6.45
CA ALA A 581 -41.09 -14.12 6.16
C ALA A 581 -40.14 -15.20 6.68
N ARG A 582 -40.56 -16.46 6.57
CA ARG A 582 -39.73 -17.64 6.82
C ARG A 582 -39.79 -18.57 5.62
N VAL A 583 -38.69 -19.22 5.26
CA VAL A 583 -38.72 -20.22 4.17
C VAL A 583 -39.40 -21.49 4.68
N ALA A 584 -40.61 -21.73 4.21
CA ALA A 584 -41.38 -22.92 4.54
C ALA A 584 -40.94 -24.15 3.72
N LYS A 585 -40.49 -23.93 2.48
CA LYS A 585 -40.07 -25.00 1.58
C LYS A 585 -39.14 -24.49 0.47
N ALA A 586 -38.13 -25.28 0.10
CA ALA A 586 -37.36 -25.08 -1.12
C ALA A 586 -37.75 -26.13 -2.17
N MET A 587 -38.08 -25.70 -3.39
CA MET A 587 -38.53 -26.57 -4.47
C MET A 587 -37.37 -26.96 -5.41
N PRO A 588 -37.41 -28.13 -6.06
CA PRO A 588 -36.33 -28.57 -6.95
C PRO A 588 -36.08 -27.68 -8.17
N ASP A 589 -37.06 -26.88 -8.58
CA ASP A 589 -36.97 -25.92 -9.68
C ASP A 589 -36.36 -24.57 -9.28
N GLY A 590 -36.02 -24.41 -7.99
CA GLY A 590 -35.45 -23.19 -7.43
C GLY A 590 -36.47 -22.22 -6.84
N LEU A 591 -37.79 -22.47 -6.93
CA LEU A 591 -38.78 -21.66 -6.22
C LEU A 591 -38.68 -21.88 -4.70
N LEU A 592 -39.02 -20.83 -3.95
CA LEU A 592 -39.09 -20.84 -2.49
C LEU A 592 -40.54 -20.60 -2.05
N THR A 593 -41.08 -21.46 -1.19
CA THR A 593 -42.34 -21.21 -0.50
C THR A 593 -42.02 -20.42 0.77
N LEU A 594 -42.51 -19.20 0.86
CA LEU A 594 -42.41 -18.34 2.03
C LEU A 594 -43.67 -18.45 2.90
N GLU A 595 -43.49 -18.44 4.22
CA GLU A 595 -44.52 -18.22 5.23
C GLU A 595 -44.38 -16.79 5.77
N TRP A 596 -45.36 -15.93 5.49
CA TRP A 596 -45.30 -14.52 5.87
C TRP A 596 -45.50 -14.33 7.36
N ALA A 597 -44.69 -13.47 8.00
CA ALA A 597 -44.75 -13.27 9.44
C ALA A 597 -46.03 -12.55 9.91
N GLU A 598 -46.71 -11.81 9.03
CA GLU A 598 -47.91 -11.03 9.34
C GLU A 598 -49.13 -11.91 9.59
N ASP A 599 -49.41 -12.86 8.70
CA ASP A 599 -50.64 -13.66 8.70
C ASP A 599 -50.41 -15.18 8.59
N GLY A 600 -49.16 -15.62 8.45
CA GLY A 600 -48.79 -17.02 8.24
C GLY A 600 -49.21 -17.58 6.88
N SER A 601 -49.60 -16.74 5.93
CA SER A 601 -49.95 -17.19 4.59
C SER A 601 -48.72 -17.71 3.84
N LEU A 602 -48.94 -18.61 2.88
CA LEU A 602 -47.88 -19.20 2.07
C LEU A 602 -47.85 -18.60 0.67
N SER A 603 -46.66 -18.35 0.13
CA SER A 603 -46.49 -17.89 -1.25
C SER A 603 -45.26 -18.52 -1.89
N ASP A 604 -45.42 -19.04 -3.10
CA ASP A 604 -44.29 -19.52 -3.91
C ASP A 604 -43.71 -18.34 -4.69
N VAL A 605 -42.43 -18.06 -4.47
CA VAL A 605 -41.74 -16.93 -5.08
C VAL A 605 -40.42 -17.37 -5.71
N PRO A 606 -39.94 -16.69 -6.77
CA PRO A 606 -38.60 -16.93 -7.29
C PRO A 606 -37.53 -16.48 -6.29
N PRO A 607 -36.29 -17.01 -6.37
CA PRO A 607 -35.18 -16.61 -5.50
C PRO A 607 -34.97 -15.09 -5.42
N ASP A 608 -35.14 -14.38 -6.53
CA ASP A 608 -34.95 -12.92 -6.60
C ASP A 608 -35.96 -12.13 -5.76
N TYR A 609 -37.03 -12.78 -5.28
CA TYR A 609 -38.05 -12.19 -4.41
C TYR A 609 -37.77 -12.53 -2.94
N VAL A 610 -36.62 -13.12 -2.64
CA VAL A 610 -36.20 -13.47 -1.29
C VAL A 610 -34.84 -12.83 -1.04
N ARG A 611 -34.68 -12.20 0.11
CA ARG A 611 -33.38 -11.73 0.61
C ARG A 611 -33.24 -12.04 2.08
N TRP A 612 -32.02 -12.11 2.57
CA TRP A 612 -31.78 -12.15 4.01
C TRP A 612 -32.38 -10.89 4.67
N PRO A 613 -32.95 -11.00 5.88
CA PRO A 613 -33.42 -9.82 6.60
C PRO A 613 -32.25 -8.86 6.67
N VAL A 614 -32.49 -7.59 6.34
CA VAL A 614 -31.46 -6.57 6.59
C VAL A 614 -31.33 -6.55 8.10
N ALA A 615 -30.33 -7.27 8.64
CA ALA A 615 -30.06 -7.35 10.06
C ALA A 615 -30.09 -5.91 10.53
N ASN A 616 -31.11 -5.53 11.33
CA ASN A 616 -31.40 -4.16 11.67
C ASN A 616 -30.05 -3.50 11.95
N GLN A 617 -29.57 -2.71 10.98
CA GLN A 617 -28.47 -1.79 11.24
C GLN A 617 -29.08 -1.00 12.36
N SER A 618 -28.62 -1.27 13.57
CA SER A 618 -29.07 -0.56 14.75
C SER A 618 -28.82 0.87 14.36
N VAL A 619 -29.89 1.59 14.08
CA VAL A 619 -29.78 2.96 13.62
C VAL A 619 -29.13 3.63 14.82
N ILE A 620 -27.83 3.88 14.72
CA ILE A 620 -27.14 4.83 15.56
C ILE A 620 -27.75 6.16 15.14
N ILE A 621 -28.95 6.43 15.66
CA ILE A 621 -29.50 7.78 15.70
C ILE A 621 -28.63 8.47 16.72
N THR A 622 -27.50 9.00 16.27
CA THR A 622 -26.80 10.06 16.97
C THR A 622 -27.82 11.19 17.04
N ARG A 623 -28.52 11.31 18.17
CA ARG A 623 -29.22 12.53 18.52
C ARG A 623 -28.13 13.59 18.62
N ILE A 624 -27.97 14.38 17.56
CA ILE A 624 -27.36 15.69 17.66
C ILE A 624 -28.31 16.49 18.55
N ALA A 625 -27.97 16.56 19.84
CA ALA A 625 -28.58 17.50 20.75
C ALA A 625 -28.00 18.89 20.41
N ASP A 626 -28.92 19.87 20.35
CA ASP A 626 -28.63 21.31 20.28
C ASP A 626 -27.71 21.79 21.41
#